data_AF-A0A7Z9RZA9-F1
#
_entry.id   AF-A0A7Z9RZA9-F1
#
_cell.length_a   1.000
_cell.length_b   1.000
_cell.length_c   1.000
_cell.angle_alpha   90.00
_cell.angle_beta   90.00
_cell.angle_gamma   90.00
#
_symmetry.space_group_name_H-M   'P 1'
#
loop_
_entity.id
_entity.type
_entity.pdbx_description
1 polymer ?
#
loop_
_entity_poly.entity_id
_entity_poly.type
_entity_poly.pdbx_seq_one_letter_code
_entity_poly.pdbx_strand_id
1 'polypeptide(L)'
;LPMAIVALGKWGGRELNFSSDIDLYFIREDDTAVGPCETVARGILRLLSGYAGSTPIYRTDLRLRPGGTTGPLVPTLSQALNEFRTVAGTWERIVHIRSRPVHDKTRNLPGLLAEVEQFVFERPFDLEEIRRLQGWKEVIESSPAGQDVRELKVGWGGIRDVEYLVQFLQLLHGQVHVSIRGGNIYHALRRLDAIGALTASEAARVLDGYRFLRSVEHHRMLQHQRQSFSLPDDPAQFRALARSLGFDDSEGLQEALDKKRQRIRTILESLFHDLFREYGDEQAGEVHVILAFEPEPEVIDRVFGKYSFRDPRKAYRLLRRLAFPRQPALRSPRARHYLAALFPVLLEAIRSSPDPDQAALMFVDCVETLGAPAIFYQQLTERPETCQIFVDLFGRSRYLSELLLNHPGVLDEIVDRVRTVRRATEQSLLEELRSSVAGIDEEAEFLRRIHEFRALHFVH
;
A
#
# COMPACT_ATOMS: atom_id res chain seq x y z
N LEU A 1 35.58 11.30 18.22
CA LEU A 1 34.48 10.91 19.13
C LEU A 1 33.61 9.89 18.40
N PRO A 2 33.32 8.73 19.01
CA PRO A 2 32.37 7.76 18.46
C PRO A 2 30.94 8.28 18.50
N MET A 3 30.59 9.05 17.47
CA MET A 3 29.36 9.82 17.38
C MET A 3 28.88 9.87 15.92
N ALA A 4 27.58 9.93 15.73
CA ALA A 4 26.94 10.04 14.43
C ALA A 4 25.91 11.17 14.39
N ILE A 5 25.55 11.55 13.16
CA ILE A 5 24.50 12.50 12.85
C ILE A 5 23.55 11.82 11.86
N VAL A 6 22.28 11.75 12.22
CA VAL A 6 21.22 11.21 11.38
C VAL A 6 20.31 12.34 10.94
N ALA A 7 20.13 12.46 9.63
CA ALA A 7 19.20 13.40 9.00
C ALA A 7 17.80 12.80 8.94
N LEU A 8 16.79 13.66 9.13
CA LEU A 8 15.37 13.35 8.99
C LEU A 8 14.73 14.27 7.95
N GLY A 9 13.42 14.10 7.73
CA GLY A 9 12.62 15.01 6.93
C GLY A 9 13.15 15.21 5.51
N LYS A 10 13.10 16.46 5.03
CA LYS A 10 13.55 16.82 3.67
C LYS A 10 15.06 16.60 3.48
N TRP A 11 15.89 16.77 4.51
CA TRP A 11 17.33 16.50 4.41
C TRP A 11 17.63 15.01 4.31
N GLY A 12 16.96 14.21 5.13
CA GLY A 12 17.03 12.75 5.11
C GLY A 12 16.64 12.19 3.74
N GLY A 13 15.53 12.69 3.18
CA GLY A 13 15.03 12.33 1.84
C GLY A 13 15.82 12.90 0.65
N ARG A 14 16.83 13.76 0.88
CA ARG A 14 17.58 14.48 -0.18
C ARG A 14 16.70 15.40 -1.04
N GLU A 15 15.80 16.11 -0.39
CA GLU A 15 14.78 16.97 -1.00
C GLU A 15 14.70 18.32 -0.28
N LEU A 16 15.84 18.93 0.04
CA LEU A 16 15.86 20.25 0.69
C LEU A 16 15.27 21.35 -0.21
N ASN A 17 14.74 22.40 0.43
CA ASN A 17 14.39 23.66 -0.22
C ASN A 17 15.46 24.72 0.07
N PHE A 18 15.34 25.88 -0.60
CA PHE A 18 16.17 27.06 -0.38
C PHE A 18 16.12 27.60 1.06
N SER A 19 14.97 27.50 1.74
CA SER A 19 14.80 27.93 3.15
C SER A 19 14.20 26.80 4.00
N SER A 20 14.77 25.59 3.89
CA SER A 20 14.39 24.45 4.71
C SER A 20 15.08 24.45 6.08
N ASP A 21 14.35 24.00 7.10
CA ASP A 21 14.96 23.58 8.36
C ASP A 21 15.69 22.25 8.14
N ILE A 22 16.74 22.03 8.93
CA ILE A 22 17.49 20.78 8.94
C ILE A 22 17.05 19.97 10.14
N ASP A 23 16.23 18.96 9.88
CA ASP A 23 15.80 17.97 10.88
C ASP A 23 16.92 16.95 11.09
N LEU A 24 17.43 16.83 12.31
CA LEU A 24 18.51 15.90 12.62
C LEU A 24 18.50 15.44 14.07
N TYR A 25 19.20 14.36 14.35
CA TYR A 25 19.60 14.00 15.71
C TYR A 25 21.04 13.51 15.76
N PHE A 26 21.63 13.73 16.93
CA PHE A 26 22.96 13.23 17.27
C PHE A 26 22.83 11.93 18.04
N ILE A 27 23.83 11.06 17.93
CA ILE A 27 23.88 9.83 18.72
C ILE A 27 25.33 9.44 19.01
N ARG A 28 25.56 8.80 20.16
CA ARG A 28 26.90 8.34 20.59
C ARG A 28 26.90 6.87 20.95
N GLU A 29 28.10 6.28 20.95
CA GLU A 29 28.32 4.96 21.57
C GLU A 29 28.02 5.00 23.08
N ASP A 30 27.59 3.86 23.63
CA ASP A 30 27.19 3.74 25.04
C ASP A 30 28.34 4.05 26.00
N ASP A 31 29.55 3.58 25.69
CA ASP A 31 30.79 3.77 26.45
C ASP A 31 31.46 5.14 26.24
N THR A 32 30.94 5.98 25.34
CA THR A 32 31.52 7.29 25.04
C THR A 32 30.99 8.36 25.99
N ALA A 33 31.88 9.10 26.65
CA ALA A 33 31.48 10.18 27.56
C ALA A 33 30.58 11.24 26.88
N VAL A 34 29.49 11.63 27.55
CA VAL A 34 28.49 12.58 27.01
C VAL A 34 29.05 14.00 26.84
N GLY A 35 29.90 14.47 27.76
CA GLY A 35 30.39 15.85 27.80
C GLY A 35 31.09 16.32 26.52
N PRO A 36 32.10 15.60 26.01
CA PRO A 36 32.74 15.93 24.73
C PRO A 36 31.78 15.90 23.54
N CYS A 37 30.88 14.91 23.48
CA CYS A 37 29.90 14.79 22.39
C CYS A 37 28.88 15.93 22.40
N GLU A 38 28.37 16.33 23.57
CA GLU A 38 27.49 17.51 23.70
C GLU A 38 28.21 18.79 23.32
N THR A 39 29.48 18.94 23.69
CA THR A 39 30.28 20.11 23.32
C THR A 39 30.38 20.23 21.80
N VAL A 40 30.68 19.12 21.11
CA VAL A 40 30.72 19.08 19.64
C VAL A 40 29.34 19.32 19.03
N ALA A 41 28.29 18.66 19.52
CA ALA A 41 26.91 18.84 19.04
C ALA A 41 26.47 20.31 19.15
N ARG A 42 26.66 20.94 20.30
CA ARG A 42 26.36 22.37 20.52
C ARG A 42 27.21 23.27 19.65
N GLY A 43 28.48 22.93 19.44
CA GLY A 43 29.36 23.61 18.49
C GLY A 43 28.79 23.59 17.07
N ILE A 44 28.40 22.42 16.56
CA ILE A 44 27.77 22.27 15.25
C ILE A 44 26.49 23.09 15.15
N LEU A 45 25.60 22.99 16.14
CA LEU A 45 24.35 23.74 16.15
C LEU A 45 24.59 25.25 16.14
N ARG A 46 25.58 25.75 16.90
CA ARG A 46 25.99 27.15 16.89
C ARG A 46 26.55 27.59 15.54
N LEU A 47 27.33 26.75 14.87
CA LEU A 47 27.83 27.04 13.52
C LEU A 47 26.66 27.14 12.53
N LEU A 48 25.68 26.24 12.63
CA LEU A 48 24.50 26.25 11.74
C LEU A 48 23.59 27.46 12.00
N SER A 49 23.35 27.80 13.27
CA SER A 49 22.51 28.94 13.65
C SER A 49 23.18 30.31 13.47
N GLY A 50 24.46 30.34 13.13
CA GLY A 50 25.26 31.56 13.12
C GLY A 50 25.57 32.09 14.53
N TYR A 51 26.53 33.00 14.58
CA TYR A 51 26.94 33.79 15.74
C TYR A 51 26.50 35.25 15.58
N ALA A 52 26.51 36.03 16.66
CA ALA A 52 26.10 37.44 16.64
C ALA A 52 26.80 38.23 15.51
N GLY A 53 26.01 38.74 14.58
CA GLY A 53 26.49 39.48 13.38
C GLY A 53 26.64 38.65 12.10
N SER A 54 26.47 37.33 12.15
CA SER A 54 26.48 36.45 10.97
C SER A 54 25.08 35.97 10.59
N THR A 55 24.86 35.76 9.30
CA THR A 55 23.62 35.15 8.80
C THR A 55 23.62 33.65 9.15
N PRO A 56 22.56 33.11 9.77
CA PRO A 56 22.44 31.67 10.01
C PRO A 56 22.58 30.90 8.71
N ILE A 57 23.33 29.78 8.73
CA ILE A 57 23.45 28.89 7.58
C ILE A 57 22.17 28.09 7.42
N TYR A 58 21.69 27.49 8.53
CA TYR A 58 20.44 26.74 8.58
C TYR A 58 19.77 26.89 9.95
N ARG A 59 18.44 26.85 9.93
CA ARG A 59 17.66 26.59 11.15
C ARG A 59 17.63 25.08 11.38
N THR A 60 17.81 24.66 12.63
CA THR A 60 17.90 23.23 12.99
C THR A 60 16.71 22.81 13.84
N ASP A 61 16.13 21.65 13.56
CA ASP A 61 15.09 21.03 14.38
C ASP A 61 15.59 19.69 14.95
N LEU A 62 15.50 19.57 16.28
CA LEU A 62 15.96 18.43 17.06
C LEU A 62 14.81 17.75 17.82
N ARG A 63 13.56 18.12 17.57
CA ARG A 63 12.39 17.63 18.31
C ARG A 63 12.10 16.15 18.04
N LEU A 64 12.56 15.64 16.90
CA LEU A 64 12.36 14.26 16.44
C LEU A 64 13.53 13.34 16.81
N ARG A 65 14.40 13.76 17.74
CA ARG A 65 15.47 12.91 18.27
C ARG A 65 14.92 11.85 19.21
N PRO A 66 15.63 10.74 19.42
CA PRO A 66 15.32 9.80 20.49
C PRO A 66 15.20 10.51 21.86
N GLY A 67 14.06 10.35 22.52
CA GLY A 67 13.68 10.98 23.78
C GLY A 67 12.99 12.33 23.61
N GLY A 68 12.72 12.75 22.36
CA GLY A 68 12.02 13.99 22.04
C GLY A 68 12.72 15.22 22.62
N THR A 69 11.95 16.25 22.99
CA THR A 69 12.49 17.51 23.55
C THR A 69 13.05 17.37 24.95
N THR A 70 12.57 16.41 25.74
CA THR A 70 12.95 16.18 27.14
C THR A 70 14.17 15.25 27.28
N GLY A 71 14.48 14.47 26.24
CA GLY A 71 15.62 13.57 26.20
C GLY A 71 16.98 14.27 26.04
N PRO A 72 18.09 13.53 26.22
CA PRO A 72 19.44 14.08 26.07
C PRO A 72 19.67 14.64 24.66
N LEU A 73 20.60 15.59 24.51
CA LEU A 73 20.96 16.13 23.19
C LEU A 73 21.68 15.09 22.32
N VAL A 74 22.49 14.25 22.95
CA VAL A 74 23.24 13.16 22.31
C VAL A 74 22.94 11.85 23.05
N PRO A 75 21.77 11.22 22.79
CA PRO A 75 21.44 9.91 23.36
C PRO A 75 22.47 8.86 22.97
N THR A 76 22.49 7.76 23.71
CA THR A 76 23.30 6.59 23.37
C THR A 76 22.60 5.70 22.34
N LEU A 77 23.36 4.83 21.68
CA LEU A 77 22.81 3.79 20.81
C LEU A 77 21.77 2.92 21.54
N SER A 78 22.08 2.45 22.75
CA SER A 78 21.14 1.64 23.53
C SER A 78 19.87 2.40 23.93
N GLN A 79 19.97 3.70 24.25
CA GLN A 79 18.81 4.53 24.54
C GLN A 79 17.87 4.64 23.32
N ALA A 80 18.45 4.91 22.14
CA ALA A 80 17.67 5.02 20.91
C ALA A 80 17.04 3.67 20.51
N LEU A 81 17.80 2.57 20.61
CA LEU A 81 17.29 1.22 20.35
C LEU A 81 16.10 0.88 21.25
N ASN A 82 16.20 1.18 22.54
CA ASN A 82 15.12 0.91 23.48
C ASN A 82 13.84 1.67 23.11
N GLU A 83 13.96 2.93 22.70
CA GLU A 83 12.81 3.75 22.29
C GLU A 83 12.08 3.19 21.06
N PHE A 84 12.82 2.82 20.01
CA PHE A 84 12.24 2.22 18.80
C PHE A 84 11.54 0.89 19.09
N ARG A 85 12.01 0.14 20.09
CA ARG A 85 11.39 -1.13 20.51
C ARG A 85 10.15 -0.97 21.39
N THR A 86 10.09 0.08 22.20
CA THR A 86 9.12 0.14 23.33
C THR A 86 8.09 1.26 23.23
N VAL A 87 8.43 2.39 22.62
CA VAL A 87 7.62 3.63 22.73
C VAL A 87 7.14 4.16 21.39
N ALA A 88 7.89 3.91 20.30
CA ALA A 88 7.64 4.59 19.04
C ALA A 88 6.28 4.21 18.40
N GLY A 89 5.52 5.23 17.97
CA GLY A 89 4.18 5.12 17.43
C GLY A 89 4.12 5.23 15.90
N THR A 90 2.90 5.26 15.37
CA THR A 90 2.62 5.28 13.92
C THR A 90 3.21 6.52 13.23
N TRP A 91 3.18 7.68 13.90
CA TRP A 91 3.72 8.94 13.37
C TRP A 91 5.25 8.89 13.26
N GLU A 92 5.91 8.31 14.26
CA GLU A 92 7.36 8.10 14.27
C GLU A 92 7.78 7.21 13.09
N ARG A 93 6.98 6.22 12.69
CA ARG A 93 7.26 5.41 11.48
C ARG A 93 7.36 6.30 10.24
N ILE A 94 6.38 7.18 10.03
CA ILE A 94 6.36 8.11 8.87
C ILE A 94 7.60 9.01 8.85
N VAL A 95 7.99 9.53 10.02
CA VAL A 95 9.19 10.36 10.17
C VAL A 95 10.44 9.58 9.79
N HIS A 96 10.58 8.36 10.33
CA HIS A 96 11.80 7.58 10.22
C HIS A 96 11.97 6.83 8.89
N ILE A 97 10.97 6.80 8.00
CA ILE A 97 11.14 6.42 6.58
C ILE A 97 12.30 7.21 5.94
N ARG A 98 12.51 8.46 6.40
CA ARG A 98 13.54 9.36 5.86
C ARG A 98 14.84 9.38 6.68
N SER A 99 15.00 8.51 7.66
CA SER A 99 16.24 8.40 8.44
C SER A 99 17.42 8.10 7.53
N ARG A 100 18.44 8.97 7.56
CA ARG A 100 19.64 8.77 6.76
C ARG A 100 20.89 9.24 7.51
N PRO A 101 21.93 8.40 7.64
CA PRO A 101 23.19 8.85 8.20
C PRO A 101 23.83 9.89 7.28
N VAL A 102 24.28 11.00 7.86
CA VAL A 102 25.07 12.04 7.16
C VAL A 102 26.50 12.11 7.70
N HIS A 103 26.72 11.59 8.91
CA HIS A 103 28.03 11.42 9.51
C HIS A 103 27.98 10.21 10.44
N ASP A 104 29.03 9.40 10.43
CA ASP A 104 29.14 8.24 11.32
C ASP A 104 30.60 7.96 11.70
N LYS A 105 30.87 7.93 13.00
CA LYS A 105 32.11 7.42 13.61
C LYS A 105 31.84 6.42 14.72
N THR A 106 30.61 5.94 14.82
CA THR A 106 30.21 4.90 15.77
C THR A 106 30.68 3.53 15.27
N ARG A 107 30.68 2.54 16.16
CA ARG A 107 30.89 1.12 15.82
C ARG A 107 29.60 0.49 15.31
N ASN A 108 28.42 0.92 15.79
CA ASN A 108 27.16 0.23 15.51
C ASN A 108 25.94 1.11 15.15
N LEU A 109 26.12 2.26 14.48
CA LEU A 109 25.01 2.96 13.84
C LEU A 109 24.29 2.09 12.78
N PRO A 110 24.97 1.25 11.97
CA PRO A 110 24.27 0.37 11.03
C PRO A 110 23.27 -0.56 11.73
N GLY A 111 23.60 -1.09 12.91
CA GLY A 111 22.68 -1.89 13.72
C GLY A 111 21.46 -1.10 14.20
N LEU A 112 21.64 0.15 14.62
CA LEU A 112 20.50 1.02 14.93
C LEU A 112 19.63 1.29 13.70
N LEU A 113 20.23 1.58 12.54
CA LEU A 113 19.47 1.87 11.32
C LEU A 113 18.68 0.64 10.83
N ALA A 114 19.23 -0.56 11.02
CA ALA A 114 18.50 -1.81 10.77
C ALA A 114 17.30 -1.95 11.72
N GLU A 115 17.46 -1.64 13.01
CA GLU A 115 16.34 -1.62 13.97
C GLU A 115 15.29 -0.57 13.60
N VAL A 116 15.71 0.62 13.16
CA VAL A 116 14.79 1.66 12.66
C VAL A 116 14.05 1.16 11.42
N GLU A 117 14.72 0.48 10.50
CA GLU A 117 14.08 -0.10 9.32
C GLU A 117 13.05 -1.18 9.70
N GLN A 118 13.39 -2.04 10.66
CA GLN A 118 12.48 -3.04 11.22
C GLN A 118 11.26 -2.39 11.87
N PHE A 119 11.47 -1.38 12.71
CA PHE A 119 10.40 -0.58 13.32
C PHE A 119 9.47 0.05 12.29
N VAL A 120 10.03 0.62 11.21
CA VAL A 120 9.26 1.30 10.16
C VAL A 120 8.49 0.31 9.29
N PHE A 121 9.12 -0.77 8.80
CA PHE A 121 8.57 -1.60 7.72
C PHE A 121 8.20 -3.03 8.11
N GLU A 122 8.71 -3.59 9.20
CA GLU A 122 8.46 -5.00 9.56
C GLU A 122 7.35 -5.18 10.59
N ARG A 123 6.98 -4.10 11.30
CA ARG A 123 5.80 -4.10 12.15
C ARG A 123 4.52 -4.15 11.28
N PRO A 124 3.53 -5.00 11.64
CA PRO A 124 2.25 -5.02 10.96
C PRO A 124 1.67 -3.61 10.79
N PHE A 125 1.09 -3.34 9.62
CA PHE A 125 0.40 -2.10 9.33
C PHE A 125 -1.08 -2.42 9.17
N ASP A 126 -1.73 -2.55 10.33
CA ASP A 126 -3.11 -2.98 10.45
C ASP A 126 -4.11 -1.82 10.33
N LEU A 127 -5.39 -2.16 10.44
CA LEU A 127 -6.49 -1.21 10.41
C LEU A 127 -6.38 -0.09 11.44
N GLU A 128 -5.87 -0.38 12.63
CA GLU A 128 -5.78 0.61 13.69
C GLU A 128 -4.69 1.64 13.35
N GLU A 129 -3.54 1.18 12.86
CA GLU A 129 -2.47 2.05 12.34
C GLU A 129 -2.94 2.91 11.16
N ILE A 130 -3.71 2.32 10.24
CA ILE A 130 -4.30 3.00 9.09
C ILE A 130 -5.28 4.10 9.57
N ARG A 131 -6.22 3.76 10.47
CA ARG A 131 -7.19 4.73 11.04
C ARG A 131 -6.50 5.84 11.82
N ARG A 132 -5.44 5.52 12.57
CA ARG A 132 -4.61 6.53 13.24
C ARG A 132 -4.06 7.51 12.20
N LEU A 133 -3.37 7.03 11.15
CA LEU A 133 -2.84 7.91 10.10
C LEU A 133 -3.93 8.71 9.38
N GLN A 134 -5.12 8.16 9.20
CA GLN A 134 -6.25 8.89 8.63
C GLN A 134 -6.71 10.02 9.56
N GLY A 135 -6.90 9.73 10.85
CA GLY A 135 -7.26 10.75 11.84
C GLY A 135 -6.24 11.90 11.89
N TRP A 136 -4.94 11.60 11.78
CA TRP A 136 -3.90 12.64 11.66
C TRP A 136 -4.07 13.51 10.41
N LYS A 137 -4.40 12.91 9.27
CA LYS A 137 -4.68 13.63 8.03
C LYS A 137 -5.91 14.52 8.16
N GLU A 138 -7.00 14.01 8.73
CA GLU A 138 -8.24 14.75 8.98
C GLU A 138 -8.02 15.96 9.91
N VAL A 139 -7.19 15.80 10.95
CA VAL A 139 -6.79 16.90 11.85
C VAL A 139 -6.03 17.98 11.09
N ILE A 140 -5.08 17.60 10.21
CA ILE A 140 -4.32 18.56 9.40
C ILE A 140 -5.25 19.30 8.44
N GLU A 141 -6.16 18.58 7.79
CA GLU A 141 -7.14 19.17 6.84
C GLU A 141 -8.14 20.11 7.52
N SER A 142 -8.55 19.78 8.74
CA SER A 142 -9.46 20.60 9.54
C SER A 142 -8.78 21.83 10.15
N SER A 143 -7.44 21.91 10.09
CA SER A 143 -6.71 23.06 10.59
C SER A 143 -6.92 24.30 9.70
N PRO A 144 -6.75 25.53 10.23
CA PRO A 144 -6.87 26.75 9.42
C PRO A 144 -5.95 26.75 8.18
N ALA A 145 -4.78 26.13 8.29
CA ALA A 145 -3.84 26.00 7.18
C ALA A 145 -4.28 24.94 6.15
N GLY A 146 -4.95 23.86 6.59
CA GLY A 146 -5.51 22.84 5.71
C GLY A 146 -6.70 23.35 4.90
N GLN A 147 -7.48 24.28 5.46
CA GLN A 147 -8.62 24.93 4.80
C GLN A 147 -8.24 26.13 3.92
N ASP A 148 -7.00 26.65 4.02
CA ASP A 148 -6.55 27.76 3.20
C ASP A 148 -6.12 27.26 1.81
N VAL A 149 -6.90 27.60 0.78
CA VAL A 149 -6.62 27.26 -0.62
C VAL A 149 -5.29 27.81 -1.14
N ARG A 150 -4.73 28.84 -0.49
CA ARG A 150 -3.42 29.41 -0.84
C ARG A 150 -2.26 28.62 -0.25
N GLU A 151 -2.51 27.72 0.69
CA GLU A 151 -1.48 26.93 1.35
C GLU A 151 -1.00 25.78 0.45
N LEU A 152 0.30 25.76 0.12
CA LEU A 152 0.94 24.82 -0.82
C LEU A 152 1.33 23.48 -0.18
N LYS A 153 1.60 23.46 1.12
CA LYS A 153 2.12 22.31 1.85
C LYS A 153 1.01 21.44 2.42
N VAL A 154 0.23 21.92 3.38
CA VAL A 154 -0.85 21.20 4.06
C VAL A 154 -2.24 21.45 3.46
N GLY A 155 -2.38 22.44 2.58
CA GLY A 155 -3.62 22.68 1.85
C GLY A 155 -4.02 21.52 0.93
N TRP A 156 -5.27 21.53 0.48
CA TRP A 156 -5.88 20.50 -0.35
C TRP A 156 -5.07 20.18 -1.62
N GLY A 157 -4.72 18.90 -1.81
CA GLY A 157 -3.90 18.45 -2.94
C GLY A 157 -2.45 18.98 -2.90
N GLY A 158 -2.00 19.45 -1.74
CA GLY A 158 -0.69 20.05 -1.52
C GLY A 158 0.48 19.07 -1.43
N ILE A 159 1.66 19.59 -1.08
CA ILE A 159 2.90 18.81 -0.98
C ILE A 159 2.76 17.67 0.05
N ARG A 160 2.10 17.95 1.19
CA ARG A 160 1.87 16.98 2.27
C ARG A 160 0.96 15.84 1.83
N ASP A 161 -0.03 16.10 0.97
CA ASP A 161 -0.88 15.05 0.42
C ASP A 161 -0.08 14.05 -0.42
N VAL A 162 0.89 14.53 -1.20
CA VAL A 162 1.81 13.64 -1.93
C VAL A 162 2.73 12.87 -0.97
N GLU A 163 3.33 13.55 0.01
CA GLU A 163 4.20 12.91 1.00
C GLU A 163 3.45 11.82 1.75
N TYR A 164 2.23 12.13 2.18
CA TYR A 164 1.34 11.21 2.87
C TYR A 164 0.97 10.02 2.01
N LEU A 165 0.53 10.23 0.76
CA LEU A 165 0.21 9.15 -0.18
C LEU A 165 1.37 8.17 -0.32
N VAL A 166 2.56 8.69 -0.60
CA VAL A 166 3.74 7.88 -0.87
C VAL A 166 4.18 7.14 0.39
N GLN A 167 4.26 7.82 1.52
CA GLN A 167 4.69 7.21 2.78
C GLN A 167 3.68 6.18 3.29
N PHE A 168 2.38 6.44 3.12
CA PHE A 168 1.33 5.47 3.41
C PHE A 168 1.51 4.19 2.59
N LEU A 169 1.67 4.30 1.27
CA LEU A 169 1.90 3.13 0.41
C LEU A 169 3.22 2.42 0.73
N GLN A 170 4.25 3.16 1.15
CA GLN A 170 5.50 2.58 1.63
C GLN A 170 5.32 1.78 2.92
N LEU A 171 4.51 2.24 3.87
CA LEU A 171 4.19 1.48 5.08
C LEU A 171 3.33 0.24 4.74
N LEU A 172 2.35 0.40 3.86
CA LEU A 172 1.45 -0.67 3.45
C LEU A 172 2.17 -1.82 2.74
N HIS A 173 3.13 -1.52 1.86
CA HIS A 173 3.78 -2.52 1.01
C HIS A 173 5.25 -2.81 1.38
N GLY A 174 5.88 -1.97 2.21
CA GLY A 174 7.32 -2.01 2.46
C GLY A 174 7.79 -3.23 3.25
N GLN A 175 6.88 -3.93 3.95
CA GLN A 175 7.19 -5.22 4.58
C GLN A 175 7.57 -6.27 3.54
N VAL A 176 6.81 -6.34 2.44
CA VAL A 176 6.97 -7.34 1.37
C VAL A 176 7.95 -6.85 0.30
N HIS A 177 7.89 -5.57 -0.05
CA HIS A 177 8.65 -4.99 -1.13
C HIS A 177 9.78 -4.10 -0.60
N VAL A 178 10.94 -4.69 -0.28
CA VAL A 178 12.11 -3.93 0.19
C VAL A 178 12.54 -2.83 -0.79
N SER A 179 12.30 -3.03 -2.10
CA SER A 179 12.65 -2.05 -3.13
C SER A 179 12.01 -0.69 -2.89
N ILE A 180 10.78 -0.60 -2.38
CA ILE A 180 10.12 0.70 -2.19
C ILE A 180 10.59 1.44 -0.93
N ARG A 181 11.39 0.81 -0.07
CA ARG A 181 11.95 1.45 1.13
C ARG A 181 12.89 2.59 0.75
N GLY A 182 12.88 3.66 1.56
CA GLY A 182 13.76 4.82 1.41
C GLY A 182 13.03 6.16 1.40
N GLY A 183 13.74 7.23 1.77
CA GLY A 183 13.12 8.51 2.10
C GLY A 183 12.88 9.50 0.96
N ASN A 184 13.27 9.20 -0.28
CA ASN A 184 13.15 10.13 -1.41
C ASN A 184 11.85 9.87 -2.19
N ILE A 185 10.98 10.89 -2.29
CA ILE A 185 9.65 10.78 -2.88
C ILE A 185 9.72 10.46 -4.38
N TYR A 186 10.64 11.09 -5.11
CA TYR A 186 10.80 10.81 -6.54
C TYR A 186 11.13 9.34 -6.80
N HIS A 187 12.09 8.79 -6.05
CA HIS A 187 12.44 7.38 -6.17
C HIS A 187 11.32 6.47 -5.68
N ALA A 188 10.66 6.80 -4.58
CA ALA A 188 9.57 6.02 -4.04
C ALA A 188 8.41 5.91 -5.05
N LEU A 189 7.97 7.01 -5.67
CA LEU A 189 6.91 6.99 -6.69
C LEU A 189 7.22 6.06 -7.87
N ARG A 190 8.46 6.10 -8.38
CA ARG A 190 8.87 5.19 -9.46
C ARG A 190 8.88 3.73 -9.06
N ARG A 191 9.20 3.43 -7.80
CA ARG A 191 9.23 2.06 -7.29
C ARG A 191 7.83 1.56 -6.93
N LEU A 192 6.95 2.45 -6.48
CA LEU A 192 5.52 2.16 -6.27
C LEU A 192 4.81 1.81 -7.58
N ASP A 193 5.12 2.54 -8.66
CA ASP A 193 4.70 2.18 -10.03
C ASP A 193 5.22 0.78 -10.44
N ALA A 194 6.51 0.52 -10.24
CA ALA A 194 7.12 -0.76 -10.60
C ALA A 194 6.52 -1.99 -9.89
N ILE A 195 5.96 -1.82 -8.69
CA ILE A 195 5.26 -2.89 -7.96
C ILE A 195 3.74 -2.90 -8.19
N GLY A 196 3.22 -1.97 -8.99
CA GLY A 196 1.79 -1.82 -9.29
C GLY A 196 0.95 -1.26 -8.15
N ALA A 197 1.56 -0.64 -7.13
CA ALA A 197 0.85 0.05 -6.05
C ALA A 197 0.24 1.40 -6.53
N LEU A 198 0.80 1.95 -7.62
CA LEU A 198 0.22 3.02 -8.40
C LEU A 198 0.26 2.58 -9.87
N THR A 199 -0.72 2.98 -10.66
CA THR A 199 -0.60 2.87 -12.11
C THR A 199 0.45 3.85 -12.64
N ALA A 200 1.05 3.55 -13.79
CA ALA A 200 2.01 4.45 -14.43
C ALA A 200 1.44 5.87 -14.66
N SER A 201 0.14 5.96 -14.96
CA SER A 201 -0.57 7.23 -15.12
C SER A 201 -0.68 7.99 -13.80
N GLU A 202 -1.04 7.33 -12.71
CA GLU A 202 -1.13 7.95 -11.38
C GLU A 202 0.24 8.40 -10.88
N ALA A 203 1.24 7.52 -10.95
CA ALA A 203 2.59 7.85 -10.53
C ALA A 203 3.17 9.05 -11.30
N ALA A 204 2.94 9.10 -12.63
CA ALA A 204 3.35 10.23 -13.45
C ALA A 204 2.63 11.53 -13.05
N ARG A 205 1.31 11.48 -12.82
CA ARG A 205 0.51 12.65 -12.43
C ARG A 205 0.88 13.18 -11.04
N VAL A 206 1.05 12.29 -10.07
CA VAL A 206 1.47 12.65 -8.70
C VAL A 206 2.87 13.25 -8.73
N LEU A 207 3.80 12.64 -9.47
CA LEU A 207 5.16 13.16 -9.58
C LEU A 207 5.23 14.54 -10.23
N ASP A 208 4.50 14.71 -11.34
CA ASP A 208 4.40 15.98 -12.06
C ASP A 208 3.80 17.07 -11.16
N GLY A 209 2.71 16.78 -10.45
CA GLY A 209 2.14 17.69 -9.47
C GLY A 209 3.09 18.02 -8.31
N TYR A 210 3.78 17.01 -7.76
CA TYR A 210 4.77 17.21 -6.69
C TYR A 210 5.90 18.13 -7.13
N ARG A 211 6.52 17.85 -8.29
CA ARG A 211 7.59 18.69 -8.86
C ARG A 211 7.12 20.11 -9.06
N PHE A 212 5.93 20.28 -9.62
CA PHE A 212 5.34 21.59 -9.83
C PHE A 212 5.15 22.35 -8.51
N LEU A 213 4.48 21.76 -7.52
CA LEU A 213 4.27 22.38 -6.21
C LEU A 213 5.59 22.73 -5.51
N ARG A 214 6.61 21.86 -5.63
CA ARG A 214 7.95 22.13 -5.11
C ARG A 214 8.62 23.29 -5.83
N SER A 215 8.48 23.40 -7.15
CA SER A 215 8.94 24.57 -7.91
C SER A 215 8.24 25.86 -7.46
N VAL A 216 6.92 25.84 -7.26
CA VAL A 216 6.19 27.01 -6.73
C VAL A 216 6.70 27.39 -5.34
N GLU A 217 6.84 26.41 -4.44
CA GLU A 217 7.40 26.61 -3.09
C GLU A 217 8.81 27.21 -3.15
N HIS A 218 9.67 26.72 -4.05
CA HIS A 218 11.03 27.21 -4.24
C HIS A 218 11.07 28.66 -4.72
N HIS A 219 10.31 29.00 -5.75
CA HIS A 219 10.26 30.36 -6.28
C HIS A 219 9.68 31.33 -5.25
N ARG A 220 8.67 30.89 -4.48
CA ARG A 220 8.11 31.67 -3.37
C ARG A 220 9.15 31.98 -2.29
N MET A 221 9.96 30.99 -1.93
CA MET A 221 11.04 31.17 -0.94
C MET A 221 12.12 32.12 -1.46
N LEU A 222 12.47 32.05 -2.75
CA LEU A 222 13.47 32.95 -3.35
C LEU A 222 13.01 34.41 -3.37
N GLN A 223 11.72 34.67 -3.59
CA GLN A 223 11.16 36.04 -3.58
C GLN A 223 11.26 36.73 -2.21
N HIS A 224 11.14 35.96 -1.12
CA HIS A 224 11.10 36.53 0.24
C HIS A 224 12.29 36.18 1.13
N GLN A 225 13.21 35.36 0.64
CA GLN A 225 14.39 34.86 1.38
C GLN A 225 14.02 34.27 2.76
N ARG A 226 12.80 33.71 2.86
CA ARG A 226 12.26 33.11 4.08
C ARG A 226 11.35 31.95 3.73
N GLN A 227 11.14 31.09 4.71
CA GLN A 227 10.18 30.00 4.59
C GLN A 227 8.77 30.59 4.45
N SER A 228 8.10 30.25 3.36
CA SER A 228 6.72 30.65 3.08
C SER A 228 6.03 29.52 2.34
N PHE A 229 4.88 29.11 2.86
CA PHE A 229 4.07 28.02 2.30
C PHE A 229 2.75 28.50 1.70
N SER A 230 2.47 29.81 1.77
CA SER A 230 1.24 30.39 1.23
C SER A 230 1.53 31.21 -0.04
N LEU A 231 0.63 31.09 -1.01
CA LEU A 231 0.62 31.90 -2.22
C LEU A 231 0.45 33.39 -1.86
N PRO A 232 1.07 34.31 -2.62
CA PRO A 232 0.94 35.74 -2.35
C PRO A 232 -0.47 36.27 -2.56
N ASP A 233 -0.95 37.06 -1.61
CA ASP A 233 -2.25 37.73 -1.64
C ASP A 233 -2.26 38.95 -2.56
N ASP A 234 -1.11 39.61 -2.66
CA ASP A 234 -0.90 40.75 -3.54
C ASP A 234 -0.88 40.28 -5.01
N PRO A 235 -1.83 40.75 -5.86
CA PRO A 235 -1.89 40.36 -7.26
C PRO A 235 -0.59 40.65 -8.03
N ALA A 236 0.15 41.69 -7.66
CA ALA A 236 1.42 42.01 -8.30
C ALA A 236 2.50 40.97 -7.97
N GLN A 237 2.57 40.53 -6.71
CA GLN A 237 3.49 39.47 -6.28
C GLN A 237 3.12 38.11 -6.89
N PHE A 238 1.83 37.80 -6.99
CA PHE A 238 1.36 36.57 -7.64
C PHE A 238 1.70 36.56 -9.13
N ARG A 239 1.53 37.68 -9.83
CA ARG A 239 1.97 37.82 -11.23
C ARG A 239 3.48 37.66 -11.39
N ALA A 240 4.27 38.21 -10.46
CA ALA A 240 5.72 38.02 -10.48
C ALA A 240 6.12 36.55 -10.26
N LEU A 241 5.40 35.84 -9.38
CA LEU A 241 5.58 34.41 -9.17
C LEU A 241 5.27 33.61 -10.45
N ALA A 242 4.13 33.88 -11.09
CA ALA A 242 3.72 33.26 -12.35
C ALA A 242 4.79 33.40 -13.44
N ARG A 243 5.27 34.63 -13.68
CA ARG A 243 6.35 34.89 -14.64
C ARG A 243 7.65 34.15 -14.29
N SER A 244 8.01 34.09 -13.01
CA SER A 244 9.21 33.37 -12.59
C SER A 244 9.15 31.86 -12.86
N LEU A 245 7.93 31.30 -12.88
CA LEU A 245 7.66 29.90 -13.18
C LEU A 245 7.44 29.64 -14.69
N GLY A 246 7.54 30.69 -15.52
CA GLY A 246 7.39 30.59 -16.97
C GLY A 246 5.95 30.72 -17.49
N PHE A 247 5.02 31.22 -16.68
CA PHE A 247 3.65 31.52 -17.13
C PHE A 247 3.53 32.96 -17.63
N ASP A 248 2.70 33.17 -18.66
CA ASP A 248 2.46 34.49 -19.24
C ASP A 248 1.68 35.42 -18.29
N ASP A 249 0.74 34.85 -17.54
CA ASP A 249 -0.11 35.57 -16.60
C ASP A 249 -0.43 34.77 -15.32
N SER A 250 -1.12 35.44 -14.41
CA SER A 250 -1.57 34.86 -13.14
C SER A 250 -2.62 33.76 -13.32
N GLU A 251 -3.46 33.86 -14.36
CA GLU A 251 -4.56 32.93 -14.61
C GLU A 251 -4.01 31.56 -15.00
N GLY A 252 -3.03 31.51 -15.91
CA GLY A 252 -2.37 30.27 -16.30
C GLY A 252 -1.67 29.57 -15.13
N LEU A 253 -1.04 30.31 -14.20
CA LEU A 253 -0.48 29.72 -12.98
C LEU A 253 -1.58 29.13 -12.08
N GLN A 254 -2.69 29.86 -11.90
CA GLN A 254 -3.80 29.43 -11.05
C GLN A 254 -4.48 28.17 -11.61
N GLU A 255 -4.77 28.14 -12.91
CA GLU A 255 -5.33 26.96 -13.57
C GLU A 255 -4.41 25.74 -13.45
N ALA A 256 -3.10 25.94 -13.60
CA ALA A 256 -2.12 24.88 -13.42
C ALA A 256 -2.12 24.35 -11.97
N LEU A 257 -2.12 25.25 -10.97
CA LEU A 257 -2.22 24.88 -9.55
C LEU A 257 -3.47 24.04 -9.28
N ASP A 258 -4.64 24.53 -9.69
CA ASP A 258 -5.92 23.87 -9.43
C ASP A 258 -5.98 22.50 -10.09
N LYS A 259 -5.56 22.42 -11.36
CA LYS A 259 -5.51 21.16 -12.11
C LYS A 259 -4.57 20.13 -11.49
N LYS A 260 -3.37 20.53 -11.03
CA LYS A 260 -2.42 19.59 -10.40
C LYS A 260 -2.90 19.15 -9.02
N ARG A 261 -3.36 20.08 -8.19
CA ARG A 261 -3.91 19.79 -6.86
C ARG A 261 -5.12 18.87 -6.95
N GLN A 262 -6.04 19.14 -7.89
CA GLN A 262 -7.19 18.28 -8.12
C GLN A 262 -6.79 16.87 -8.52
N ARG A 263 -5.82 16.72 -9.42
CA ARG A 263 -5.32 15.39 -9.80
C ARG A 263 -4.70 14.64 -8.63
N ILE A 264 -3.85 15.30 -7.84
CA ILE A 264 -3.25 14.71 -6.63
C ILE A 264 -4.35 14.26 -5.69
N ARG A 265 -5.32 15.14 -5.42
CA ARG A 265 -6.42 14.83 -4.51
C ARG A 265 -7.26 13.67 -5.02
N THR A 266 -7.72 13.71 -6.26
CA THR A 266 -8.54 12.63 -6.81
C THR A 266 -7.83 11.28 -6.74
N ILE A 267 -6.51 11.23 -6.97
CA ILE A 267 -5.74 9.99 -6.84
C ILE A 267 -5.68 9.55 -5.37
N LEU A 268 -5.39 10.48 -4.46
CA LEU A 268 -5.36 10.19 -3.03
C LEU A 268 -6.73 9.70 -2.52
N GLU A 269 -7.80 10.41 -2.86
CA GLU A 269 -9.17 10.06 -2.49
C GLU A 269 -9.64 8.78 -3.16
N SER A 270 -9.31 8.51 -4.42
CA SER A 270 -9.65 7.24 -5.07
C SER A 270 -8.93 6.09 -4.39
N LEU A 271 -7.63 6.21 -4.14
CA LEU A 271 -6.87 5.16 -3.46
C LEU A 271 -7.38 4.94 -2.04
N PHE A 272 -7.68 6.00 -1.31
CA PHE A 272 -8.27 5.88 0.01
C PHE A 272 -9.71 5.40 -0.06
N HIS A 273 -10.50 5.76 -1.06
CA HIS A 273 -11.85 5.24 -1.21
C HIS A 273 -11.83 3.76 -1.57
N ASP A 274 -10.99 3.33 -2.51
CA ASP A 274 -10.88 1.95 -2.96
C ASP A 274 -10.30 1.07 -1.84
N LEU A 275 -9.22 1.51 -1.19
CA LEU A 275 -8.65 0.81 -0.04
C LEU A 275 -9.65 0.81 1.13
N PHE A 276 -10.28 1.95 1.45
CA PHE A 276 -11.13 2.04 2.63
C PHE A 276 -12.58 1.61 2.41
N ARG A 277 -13.06 1.44 1.19
CA ARG A 277 -14.29 0.70 0.93
C ARG A 277 -14.12 -0.79 1.27
N GLU A 278 -12.88 -1.30 1.25
CA GLU A 278 -12.52 -2.60 1.83
C GLU A 278 -12.37 -2.55 3.37
N TYR A 279 -12.19 -1.37 3.97
CA TYR A 279 -11.95 -1.17 5.43
C TYR A 279 -13.08 -0.49 6.21
N GLY A 280 -14.12 0.00 5.52
CA GLY A 280 -15.02 1.07 5.99
C GLY A 280 -16.47 0.82 5.60
N ASP A 281 -17.02 -0.23 6.17
CA ASP A 281 -18.37 -0.18 6.73
C ASP A 281 -18.27 -0.72 8.16
N GLU A 282 -19.13 -0.29 9.08
CA GLU A 282 -19.05 -0.57 10.54
C GLU A 282 -19.17 -2.07 10.93
N GLN A 283 -19.17 -2.95 9.94
CA GLN A 283 -19.03 -4.39 10.06
C GLN A 283 -17.79 -4.80 9.27
N ALA A 284 -16.67 -5.10 9.93
CA ALA A 284 -15.46 -5.62 9.29
C ALA A 284 -15.77 -6.94 8.55
N GLY A 285 -16.13 -6.85 7.27
CA GLY A 285 -16.62 -7.93 6.44
C GLY A 285 -15.47 -8.69 5.81
N GLU A 286 -15.12 -9.84 6.40
CA GLU A 286 -14.52 -11.01 5.75
C GLU A 286 -13.19 -10.86 4.99
N VAL A 287 -13.11 -10.01 3.97
CA VAL A 287 -11.93 -9.71 3.14
C VAL A 287 -10.77 -9.24 4.03
N HIS A 288 -11.08 -8.41 5.02
CA HIS A 288 -10.14 -7.89 5.98
C HIS A 288 -9.41 -8.99 6.75
N VAL A 289 -10.12 -10.03 7.20
CA VAL A 289 -9.55 -11.13 8.01
C VAL A 289 -8.58 -11.96 7.17
N ILE A 290 -8.87 -12.10 5.88
CA ILE A 290 -8.09 -12.93 4.94
C ILE A 290 -6.84 -12.23 4.43
N LEU A 291 -6.89 -10.91 4.20
CA LEU A 291 -5.74 -10.12 3.76
C LEU A 291 -4.85 -9.64 4.92
N ALA A 292 -5.40 -9.56 6.15
CA ALA A 292 -4.65 -9.20 7.34
C ALA A 292 -3.59 -10.25 7.73
N PHE A 293 -2.51 -9.77 8.37
CA PHE A 293 -1.47 -10.61 8.92
C PHE A 293 -1.92 -11.11 10.30
N GLU A 294 -2.33 -12.39 10.37
CA GLU A 294 -2.66 -13.11 11.61
C GLU A 294 -3.68 -12.39 12.52
N PRO A 295 -4.96 -12.34 12.10
CA PRO A 295 -6.04 -11.77 12.91
C PRO A 295 -6.25 -12.57 14.20
N GLU A 296 -6.61 -11.88 15.27
CA GLU A 296 -6.96 -12.48 16.56
C GLU A 296 -8.06 -13.55 16.41
N PRO A 297 -8.01 -14.67 17.16
CA PRO A 297 -8.98 -15.77 17.04
C PRO A 297 -10.44 -15.32 17.18
N GLU A 298 -10.71 -14.34 18.04
CA GLU A 298 -12.03 -13.77 18.30
C GLU A 298 -12.59 -13.03 17.08
N VAL A 299 -11.73 -12.40 16.29
CA VAL A 299 -12.10 -11.73 15.05
C VAL A 299 -12.46 -12.76 13.97
N ILE A 300 -11.70 -13.85 13.89
CA ILE A 300 -11.99 -14.96 12.97
C ILE A 300 -13.35 -15.57 13.31
N ASP A 301 -13.61 -15.87 14.58
CA ASP A 301 -14.86 -16.50 15.03
C ASP A 301 -16.07 -15.60 14.75
N ARG A 302 -15.97 -14.29 15.02
CA ARG A 302 -17.04 -13.32 14.75
C ARG A 302 -17.36 -13.17 13.26
N VAL A 303 -16.35 -13.26 12.39
CA VAL A 303 -16.50 -13.02 10.95
C VAL A 303 -16.89 -14.30 10.23
N PHE A 304 -16.11 -15.37 10.41
CA PHE A 304 -16.39 -16.66 9.77
C PHE A 304 -17.53 -17.44 10.42
N GLY A 305 -17.89 -17.14 11.68
CA GLY A 305 -19.04 -17.75 12.35
C GLY A 305 -20.40 -17.36 11.76
N LYS A 306 -20.44 -16.35 10.87
CA LYS A 306 -21.65 -16.00 10.10
C LYS A 306 -21.90 -16.95 8.92
N TYR A 307 -20.90 -17.71 8.54
CA TYR A 307 -20.91 -18.64 7.42
C TYR A 307 -20.95 -20.04 8.01
N SER A 308 -21.86 -20.89 7.55
CA SER A 308 -22.23 -22.20 8.15
C SER A 308 -21.13 -23.28 8.11
N PHE A 309 -19.86 -22.90 8.23
CA PHE A 309 -18.72 -23.79 8.36
C PHE A 309 -18.76 -24.56 9.68
N ARG A 310 -18.32 -25.83 9.65
CA ARG A 310 -18.21 -26.65 10.87
C ARG A 310 -17.15 -26.14 11.83
N ASP A 311 -16.07 -25.57 11.29
CA ASP A 311 -14.98 -24.94 12.04
C ASP A 311 -14.56 -23.64 11.35
N PRO A 312 -15.06 -22.48 11.83
CA PRO A 312 -14.74 -21.15 11.28
C PRO A 312 -13.24 -20.87 11.17
N ARG A 313 -12.44 -21.35 12.13
CA ARG A 313 -10.99 -21.12 12.15
C ARG A 313 -10.25 -21.99 11.15
N LYS A 314 -10.74 -23.21 10.90
CA LYS A 314 -10.22 -24.08 9.82
C LYS A 314 -10.61 -23.54 8.45
N ALA A 315 -11.84 -23.07 8.28
CA ALA A 315 -12.32 -22.43 7.05
C ALA A 315 -11.50 -21.17 6.73
N TYR A 316 -11.22 -20.33 7.74
CA TYR A 316 -10.31 -19.20 7.60
C TYR A 316 -8.93 -19.61 7.09
N ARG A 317 -8.27 -20.57 7.76
CA ARG A 317 -6.93 -21.06 7.35
C ARG A 317 -6.91 -21.59 5.93
N LEU A 318 -8.00 -22.23 5.51
CA LEU A 318 -8.18 -22.76 4.17
C LEU A 318 -8.33 -21.63 3.13
N LEU A 319 -9.29 -20.73 3.33
CA LEU A 319 -9.57 -19.62 2.41
C LEU A 319 -8.44 -18.58 2.37
N ARG A 320 -7.64 -18.47 3.43
CA ARG A 320 -6.43 -17.63 3.46
C ARG A 320 -5.42 -18.05 2.38
N ARG A 321 -5.44 -19.31 1.93
CA ARG A 321 -4.60 -19.78 0.81
C ARG A 321 -4.91 -19.08 -0.51
N LEU A 322 -6.11 -18.51 -0.69
CA LEU A 322 -6.44 -17.71 -1.87
C LEU A 322 -5.63 -16.40 -1.93
N ALA A 323 -5.43 -15.78 -0.77
CA ALA A 323 -4.66 -14.53 -0.63
C ALA A 323 -3.14 -14.77 -0.47
N PHE A 324 -2.78 -15.92 0.11
CA PHE A 324 -1.42 -16.35 0.40
C PHE A 324 -1.18 -17.79 -0.09
N PRO A 325 -1.16 -18.02 -1.41
CA PRO A 325 -0.99 -19.36 -1.95
C PRO A 325 0.35 -19.98 -1.56
N ARG A 326 0.37 -21.32 -1.51
CA ARG A 326 1.56 -22.12 -1.17
C ARG A 326 2.70 -21.90 -2.16
N GLN A 327 2.36 -21.76 -3.45
CA GLN A 327 3.31 -21.48 -4.51
C GLN A 327 3.54 -19.96 -4.62
N PRO A 328 4.77 -19.44 -4.38
CA PRO A 328 5.04 -18.01 -4.46
C PRO A 328 4.79 -17.40 -5.83
N ALA A 329 4.91 -18.18 -6.91
CA ALA A 329 4.66 -17.74 -8.29
C ALA A 329 3.20 -17.32 -8.53
N LEU A 330 2.26 -17.82 -7.72
CA LEU A 330 0.84 -17.48 -7.80
C LEU A 330 0.49 -16.18 -7.05
N ARG A 331 1.44 -15.62 -6.31
CA ARG A 331 1.27 -14.36 -5.57
C ARG A 331 1.47 -13.19 -6.54
N SER A 332 0.37 -12.53 -6.90
CA SER A 332 0.42 -11.27 -7.64
C SER A 332 -0.42 -10.20 -6.97
N PRO A 333 0.00 -8.92 -6.99
CA PRO A 333 -0.82 -7.81 -6.51
C PRO A 333 -2.18 -7.75 -7.22
N ARG A 334 -2.22 -8.07 -8.51
CA ARG A 334 -3.44 -8.13 -9.32
C ARG A 334 -4.39 -9.24 -8.85
N ALA A 335 -3.87 -10.42 -8.50
CA ALA A 335 -4.68 -11.47 -7.89
C ALA A 335 -5.26 -11.05 -6.54
N ARG A 336 -4.50 -10.32 -5.71
CA ARG A 336 -5.00 -9.81 -4.42
C ARG A 336 -6.12 -8.78 -4.60
N HIS A 337 -5.96 -7.88 -5.55
CA HIS A 337 -6.99 -6.89 -5.88
C HIS A 337 -8.30 -7.55 -6.35
N TYR A 338 -8.24 -8.47 -7.32
CA TYR A 338 -9.45 -9.17 -7.76
C TYR A 338 -10.01 -10.12 -6.72
N LEU A 339 -9.16 -10.75 -5.91
CA LEU A 339 -9.61 -11.55 -4.78
C LEU A 339 -10.40 -10.69 -3.80
N ALA A 340 -9.92 -9.50 -3.45
CA ALA A 340 -10.62 -8.61 -2.52
C ALA A 340 -12.03 -8.27 -3.00
N ALA A 341 -12.19 -8.01 -4.31
CA ALA A 341 -13.49 -7.78 -4.94
C ALA A 341 -14.37 -9.04 -5.02
N LEU A 342 -13.77 -10.22 -5.27
CA LEU A 342 -14.48 -11.50 -5.35
C LEU A 342 -14.92 -12.04 -3.98
N PHE A 343 -14.15 -11.76 -2.94
CA PHE A 343 -14.22 -12.49 -1.67
C PHE A 343 -15.58 -12.41 -0.95
N PRO A 344 -16.28 -11.26 -0.91
CA PRO A 344 -17.64 -11.19 -0.37
C PRO A 344 -18.65 -12.04 -1.17
N VAL A 345 -18.55 -12.00 -2.50
CA VAL A 345 -19.41 -12.79 -3.40
C VAL A 345 -19.17 -14.28 -3.21
N LEU A 346 -17.90 -14.67 -3.09
CA LEU A 346 -17.49 -16.05 -2.86
C LEU A 346 -18.03 -16.58 -1.51
N LEU A 347 -17.91 -15.81 -0.44
CA LEU A 347 -18.39 -16.25 0.87
C LEU A 347 -19.91 -16.36 0.94
N GLU A 348 -20.64 -15.45 0.30
CA GLU A 348 -22.10 -15.55 0.20
C GLU A 348 -22.55 -16.76 -0.62
N ALA A 349 -21.83 -17.06 -1.71
CA ALA A 349 -22.06 -18.27 -2.48
C ALA A 349 -21.79 -19.53 -1.65
N ILE A 350 -20.68 -19.55 -0.89
CA ILE A 350 -20.31 -20.67 -0.01
C ILE A 350 -21.35 -20.84 1.11
N ARG A 351 -21.88 -19.73 1.66
CA ARG A 351 -22.95 -19.74 2.66
C ARG A 351 -24.20 -20.46 2.16
N SER A 352 -24.48 -20.31 0.87
CA SER A 352 -25.67 -20.81 0.19
C SER A 352 -25.51 -22.25 -0.33
N SER A 353 -24.29 -22.79 -0.27
CA SER A 353 -23.95 -24.15 -0.69
C SER A 353 -24.45 -25.22 0.29
N PRO A 354 -24.84 -26.42 -0.19
CA PRO A 354 -25.22 -27.54 0.67
C PRO A 354 -24.08 -28.08 1.55
N ASP A 355 -22.82 -27.95 1.11
CA ASP A 355 -21.63 -28.26 1.93
C ASP A 355 -20.59 -27.12 1.79
N PRO A 356 -20.64 -26.12 2.68
CA PRO A 356 -19.74 -24.96 2.65
C PRO A 356 -18.26 -25.33 2.81
N ASP A 357 -17.95 -26.31 3.66
CA ASP A 357 -16.57 -26.77 3.91
C ASP A 357 -15.98 -27.45 2.66
N GLN A 358 -16.75 -28.32 2.00
CA GLN A 358 -16.34 -28.96 0.75
C GLN A 358 -16.17 -27.94 -0.38
N ALA A 359 -17.13 -27.02 -0.52
CA ALA A 359 -17.10 -26.00 -1.56
C ALA A 359 -15.86 -25.09 -1.42
N ALA A 360 -15.56 -24.64 -0.19
CA ALA A 360 -14.36 -23.85 0.08
C ALA A 360 -13.06 -24.62 -0.24
N LEU A 361 -13.00 -25.90 0.10
CA LEU A 361 -11.82 -26.74 -0.17
C LEU A 361 -11.58 -26.92 -1.66
N MET A 362 -12.58 -27.37 -2.40
CA MET A 362 -12.47 -27.60 -3.84
C MET A 362 -12.22 -26.30 -4.61
N PHE A 363 -12.78 -25.17 -4.16
CA PHE A 363 -12.51 -23.86 -4.76
C PHE A 363 -11.04 -23.46 -4.58
N VAL A 364 -10.48 -23.61 -3.38
CA VAL A 364 -9.06 -23.33 -3.11
C VAL A 364 -8.15 -24.23 -3.95
N ASP A 365 -8.45 -25.52 -4.02
CA ASP A 365 -7.65 -26.48 -4.78
C ASP A 365 -7.78 -26.26 -6.31
N CYS A 366 -8.92 -25.75 -6.80
CA CYS A 366 -9.11 -25.31 -8.18
C CYS A 366 -8.18 -24.16 -8.54
N VAL A 367 -8.16 -23.13 -7.70
CA VAL A 367 -7.30 -21.96 -7.90
C VAL A 367 -5.81 -22.34 -7.87
N GLU A 368 -5.40 -23.22 -6.95
CA GLU A 368 -4.02 -23.69 -6.87
C GLU A 368 -3.63 -24.57 -8.07
N THR A 369 -4.57 -25.30 -8.67
CA THR A 369 -4.36 -26.13 -9.88
C THR A 369 -4.28 -25.31 -11.17
N LEU A 370 -5.11 -24.27 -11.32
CA LEU A 370 -5.17 -23.44 -12.53
C LEU A 370 -3.91 -22.61 -12.79
N GLY A 371 -3.13 -22.31 -11.74
CA GLY A 371 -1.84 -21.63 -11.89
C GLY A 371 -1.90 -20.14 -12.29
N ALA A 372 -3.09 -19.58 -12.58
CA ALA A 372 -3.29 -18.19 -12.99
C ALA A 372 -4.42 -17.47 -12.21
N PRO A 373 -4.30 -17.30 -10.88
CA PRO A 373 -5.38 -16.84 -10.02
C PRO A 373 -5.91 -15.44 -10.38
N ALA A 374 -5.07 -14.53 -10.88
CA ALA A 374 -5.49 -13.17 -11.21
C ALA A 374 -6.56 -13.13 -12.32
N ILE A 375 -6.40 -13.96 -13.36
CA ILE A 375 -7.34 -14.02 -14.50
C ILE A 375 -8.63 -14.67 -14.03
N PHE A 376 -8.53 -15.76 -13.29
CA PHE A 376 -9.68 -16.48 -12.76
C PHE A 376 -10.52 -15.62 -11.83
N TYR A 377 -9.90 -14.94 -10.85
CA TYR A 377 -10.61 -14.03 -9.96
C TYR A 377 -11.27 -12.88 -10.72
N GLN A 378 -10.57 -12.26 -11.67
CA GLN A 378 -11.13 -11.19 -12.50
C GLN A 378 -12.41 -11.64 -13.21
N GLN A 379 -12.40 -12.82 -13.82
CA GLN A 379 -13.55 -13.36 -14.53
C GLN A 379 -14.75 -13.60 -13.61
N LEU A 380 -14.51 -14.12 -12.40
CA LEU A 380 -15.56 -14.34 -11.42
C LEU A 380 -16.12 -13.03 -10.85
N THR A 381 -15.28 -12.00 -10.69
CA THR A 381 -15.71 -10.66 -10.29
C THR A 381 -16.58 -9.99 -11.37
N GLU A 382 -16.22 -10.14 -12.65
CA GLU A 382 -16.98 -9.59 -13.78
C GLU A 382 -18.36 -10.25 -13.95
N ARG A 383 -18.52 -11.51 -13.50
CA ARG A 383 -19.79 -12.27 -13.58
C ARG A 383 -20.05 -13.07 -12.30
N PRO A 384 -20.67 -12.47 -11.27
CA PRO A 384 -20.95 -13.10 -9.99
C PRO A 384 -21.72 -14.43 -10.08
N GLU A 385 -22.60 -14.60 -11.06
CA GLU A 385 -23.35 -15.84 -11.31
C GLU A 385 -22.43 -17.04 -11.58
N THR A 386 -21.28 -16.80 -12.23
CA THR A 386 -20.26 -17.83 -12.50
C THR A 386 -19.66 -18.35 -11.21
N CYS A 387 -19.42 -17.45 -10.24
CA CYS A 387 -18.92 -17.82 -8.92
C CYS A 387 -19.90 -18.76 -8.21
N GLN A 388 -21.20 -18.44 -8.24
CA GLN A 388 -22.24 -19.28 -7.66
C GLN A 388 -22.27 -20.68 -8.29
N ILE A 389 -22.17 -20.78 -9.62
CA ILE A 389 -22.16 -22.06 -10.35
C ILE A 389 -20.98 -22.94 -9.91
N PHE A 390 -19.77 -22.37 -9.83
CA PHE A 390 -18.60 -23.11 -9.37
C PHE A 390 -18.76 -23.58 -7.93
N VAL A 391 -19.21 -22.70 -7.04
CA VAL A 391 -19.41 -23.03 -5.62
C VAL A 391 -20.49 -24.09 -5.41
N ASP A 392 -21.60 -24.02 -6.16
CA ASP A 392 -22.67 -25.02 -6.10
C ASP A 392 -22.21 -26.38 -6.62
N LEU A 393 -21.46 -26.40 -7.73
CA LEU A 393 -20.87 -27.62 -8.27
C LEU A 393 -19.93 -28.27 -7.25
N PHE A 394 -19.05 -27.46 -6.67
CA PHE A 394 -18.09 -27.88 -5.66
C PHE A 394 -18.75 -28.34 -4.36
N GLY A 395 -19.86 -27.72 -3.97
CA GLY A 395 -20.63 -28.12 -2.80
C GLY A 395 -21.45 -29.40 -3.00
N ARG A 396 -21.99 -29.62 -4.20
CA ARG A 396 -22.93 -30.72 -4.47
C ARG A 396 -22.25 -32.04 -4.83
N SER A 397 -21.08 -32.02 -5.47
CA SER A 397 -20.46 -33.25 -5.98
C SER A 397 -18.94 -33.22 -5.88
N ARG A 398 -18.41 -33.95 -4.91
CA ARG A 398 -16.97 -34.17 -4.76
C ARG A 398 -16.37 -34.87 -5.98
N TYR A 399 -17.05 -35.89 -6.50
CA TYR A 399 -16.58 -36.65 -7.66
C TYR A 399 -16.39 -35.76 -8.90
N LEU A 400 -17.35 -34.88 -9.19
CA LEU A 400 -17.23 -33.96 -10.32
C LEU A 400 -16.17 -32.90 -10.09
N SER A 401 -16.04 -32.42 -8.85
CA SER A 401 -14.98 -31.48 -8.46
C SER A 401 -13.60 -32.08 -8.70
N GLU A 402 -13.35 -33.30 -8.21
CA GLU A 402 -12.09 -34.01 -8.40
C GLU A 402 -11.81 -34.31 -9.87
N LEU A 403 -12.84 -34.64 -10.65
CA LEU A 403 -12.71 -34.85 -12.09
C LEU A 403 -12.30 -33.55 -12.80
N LEU A 404 -12.89 -32.40 -12.47
CA LEU A 404 -12.46 -31.11 -13.01
C LEU A 404 -11.03 -30.74 -12.63
N LEU A 405 -10.63 -31.00 -11.38
CA LEU A 405 -9.27 -30.74 -10.91
C LEU A 405 -8.23 -31.62 -11.62
N ASN A 406 -8.59 -32.86 -11.99
CA ASN A 406 -7.71 -33.78 -12.69
C ASN A 406 -7.61 -33.52 -14.21
N HIS A 407 -8.48 -32.66 -14.76
CA HIS A 407 -8.53 -32.33 -16.20
C HIS A 407 -8.57 -30.80 -16.43
N PRO A 408 -7.44 -30.09 -16.27
CA PRO A 408 -7.42 -28.61 -16.29
C PRO A 408 -7.95 -27.98 -17.58
N GLY A 409 -7.79 -28.63 -18.74
CA GLY A 409 -8.32 -28.13 -20.02
C GLY A 409 -9.86 -28.07 -20.09
N VAL A 410 -10.55 -28.87 -19.28
CA VAL A 410 -12.02 -28.88 -19.18
C VAL A 410 -12.52 -27.66 -18.38
N LEU A 411 -11.71 -27.15 -17.45
CA LEU A 411 -12.06 -25.95 -16.67
C LEU A 411 -12.15 -24.71 -17.56
N ASP A 412 -11.22 -24.53 -18.49
CA ASP A 412 -11.22 -23.40 -19.44
C ASP A 412 -12.47 -23.43 -20.34
N GLU A 413 -12.85 -24.62 -20.84
CA GLU A 413 -14.05 -24.79 -21.66
C GLU A 413 -15.36 -24.60 -20.86
N ILE A 414 -15.40 -24.97 -19.59
CA ILE A 414 -16.56 -24.72 -18.72
C ILE A 414 -16.72 -23.23 -18.44
N VAL A 415 -15.61 -22.52 -18.15
CA VAL A 415 -15.64 -21.06 -17.99
C VAL A 415 -16.19 -20.40 -19.25
N ASP A 416 -15.78 -20.85 -20.44
CA ASP A 416 -16.28 -20.34 -21.72
C ASP A 416 -17.74 -20.74 -22.00
N ARG A 417 -18.18 -21.95 -21.64
CA ARG A 417 -19.57 -22.39 -21.85
C ARG A 417 -20.58 -21.70 -20.94
N VAL A 418 -20.22 -21.45 -19.68
CA VAL A 418 -21.03 -20.63 -18.77
C VAL A 418 -21.28 -19.23 -19.38
N ARG A 419 -20.39 -18.74 -20.26
CA ARG A 419 -20.61 -17.48 -21.00
C ARG A 419 -21.77 -17.52 -22.01
N THR A 420 -22.14 -18.69 -22.52
CA THR A 420 -22.96 -18.80 -23.74
C THR A 420 -24.43 -19.13 -23.50
N VAL A 421 -24.87 -19.44 -22.28
CA VAL A 421 -26.28 -19.71 -21.88
C VAL A 421 -27.05 -20.52 -22.95
N ARG A 422 -26.39 -21.48 -23.61
CA ARG A 422 -27.08 -22.38 -24.54
C ARG A 422 -27.50 -23.60 -23.74
N ARG A 423 -28.80 -23.73 -23.43
CA ARG A 423 -29.34 -25.02 -23.02
C ARG A 423 -29.14 -25.98 -24.20
N ALA A 424 -28.24 -26.93 -24.05
CA ALA A 424 -28.03 -27.95 -25.06
C ALA A 424 -29.29 -28.81 -25.19
N THR A 425 -29.83 -28.94 -26.41
CA THR A 425 -30.88 -29.91 -26.69
C THR A 425 -30.28 -31.32 -26.76
N GLU A 426 -31.06 -32.36 -26.47
CA GLU A 426 -30.60 -33.76 -26.52
C GLU A 426 -29.92 -34.11 -27.86
N GLN A 427 -30.44 -33.61 -28.97
CA GLN A 427 -29.85 -33.78 -30.30
C GLN A 427 -28.48 -33.11 -30.42
N SER A 428 -28.32 -31.89 -29.88
CA SER A 428 -27.04 -31.17 -29.91
C SER A 428 -25.98 -31.88 -29.05
N LEU A 429 -26.38 -32.46 -27.91
CA LEU A 429 -25.49 -33.23 -27.04
C LEU A 429 -24.99 -34.50 -27.73
N LEU A 430 -25.88 -35.22 -28.41
CA LEU A 430 -25.53 -36.44 -29.14
C LEU A 430 -24.60 -36.18 -30.32
N GLU A 431 -24.82 -35.09 -31.07
CA GLU A 431 -23.92 -34.68 -32.16
C GLU A 431 -22.54 -34.27 -31.64
N GLU A 432 -22.50 -33.49 -30.56
CA GLU A 432 -21.25 -33.05 -29.95
C GLU A 432 -20.45 -34.23 -29.39
N LEU A 433 -21.11 -35.17 -28.68
CA LEU A 433 -20.48 -36.39 -28.19
C LEU A 433 -19.93 -37.23 -29.34
N ARG A 434 -20.72 -37.44 -30.41
CA ARG A 434 -20.26 -38.17 -31.59
C ARG A 434 -19.05 -37.51 -32.24
N SER A 435 -19.00 -36.19 -32.28
CA SER A 435 -17.85 -35.45 -32.81
C SER A 435 -16.61 -35.57 -31.93
N SER A 436 -16.79 -35.57 -30.60
CA SER A 436 -15.67 -35.58 -29.65
C SER A 436 -14.97 -36.94 -29.56
N VAL A 437 -15.70 -38.04 -29.82
CA VAL A 437 -15.14 -39.40 -29.87
C VAL A 437 -14.84 -39.89 -31.29
N ALA A 438 -15.08 -39.09 -32.33
CA ALA A 438 -14.83 -39.51 -33.71
C ALA A 438 -13.32 -39.69 -33.99
N GLY A 439 -12.94 -40.86 -34.51
CA GLY A 439 -11.57 -41.16 -34.92
C GLY A 439 -10.61 -41.56 -33.79
N ILE A 440 -11.14 -41.89 -32.61
CA ILE A 440 -10.35 -42.40 -31.47
C ILE A 440 -10.42 -43.93 -31.47
N ASP A 441 -9.30 -44.60 -31.77
CA ASP A 441 -9.20 -46.07 -31.77
C ASP A 441 -8.69 -46.64 -30.42
N GLU A 442 -8.14 -45.79 -29.54
CA GLU A 442 -7.54 -46.18 -28.26
C GLU A 442 -8.56 -46.10 -27.11
N GLU A 443 -8.82 -47.22 -26.44
CA GLU A 443 -9.89 -47.37 -25.43
C GLU A 443 -9.72 -46.43 -24.22
N ALA A 444 -8.48 -46.18 -23.79
CA ALA A 444 -8.19 -45.27 -22.68
C ALA A 444 -8.47 -43.80 -23.02
N GLU A 445 -8.19 -43.40 -24.28
CA GLU A 445 -8.46 -42.06 -24.80
C GLU A 445 -9.97 -41.84 -24.98
N PHE A 446 -10.67 -42.88 -25.47
CA PHE A 446 -12.13 -42.88 -25.63
C PHE A 446 -12.86 -42.68 -24.29
N LEU A 447 -12.48 -43.45 -23.26
CA LEU A 447 -13.05 -43.32 -21.91
C LEU A 447 -12.76 -41.95 -21.29
N ARG A 448 -11.55 -41.41 -21.50
CA ARG A 448 -11.19 -40.06 -21.04
C ARG A 448 -12.10 -39.01 -21.66
N ARG A 449 -12.34 -39.08 -22.97
CA ARG A 449 -13.18 -38.12 -23.69
C ARG A 449 -14.65 -38.17 -23.28
N ILE A 450 -15.16 -39.36 -22.97
CA ILE A 450 -16.51 -39.53 -22.40
C ILE A 450 -16.59 -38.89 -21.01
N HIS A 451 -15.58 -39.08 -20.16
CA HIS A 451 -15.54 -38.47 -18.83
C HIS A 451 -15.46 -36.93 -18.89
N GLU A 452 -14.63 -36.38 -19.79
CA GLU A 452 -14.54 -34.94 -20.03
C GLU A 452 -15.86 -34.37 -20.56
N PHE A 453 -16.47 -35.02 -21.55
CA PHE A 453 -17.78 -34.63 -22.08
C PHE A 453 -18.86 -34.61 -20.98
N ARG A 454 -18.89 -35.66 -20.15
CA ARG A 454 -19.84 -35.74 -19.04
C ARG A 454 -19.63 -34.63 -18.02
N ALA A 455 -18.38 -34.23 -17.76
CA ALA A 455 -18.05 -33.13 -16.85
C ALA A 455 -18.49 -31.77 -17.41
N LEU A 456 -18.28 -31.54 -18.70
CA LEU A 456 -18.65 -30.33 -19.44
C LEU A 456 -20.16 -30.07 -19.43
N HIS A 457 -20.97 -31.12 -19.59
CA HIS A 457 -22.42 -30.99 -19.79
C HIS A 457 -23.26 -31.19 -18.51
N PHE A 458 -22.63 -31.43 -17.37
CA PHE A 458 -23.32 -31.55 -16.09
C PHE A 458 -23.70 -30.19 -15.47
N VAL A 459 -23.11 -29.09 -15.97
CA VAL A 459 -23.28 -27.72 -15.45
C VAL A 459 -24.59 -27.06 -15.96
N HIS A 460 -25.43 -27.79 -16.70
CA HIS A 460 -26.68 -27.30 -17.31
C HIS A 460 -27.95 -27.51 -16.48
#